data_AF-A0A1I2K079-F1
#
_entry.id   AF-A0A1I2K079-F1
#
_cell.length_a   1.000
_cell.length_b   1.000
_cell.length_c   1.000
_cell.angle_alpha   90.00
_cell.angle_beta   90.00
_cell.angle_gamma   90.00
#
_symmetry.space_group_name_H-M   'P 1'
#
loop_
_entity.id
_entity.type
_entity.pdbx_description
1 polymer ?
#
loop_
_entity_poly.entity_id
_entity_poly.type
_entity_poly.pdbx_seq_one_letter_code
_entity_poly.pdbx_strand_id
1 'polypeptide(L)' 'MGDLIPFRPSGKREPNDDLQRFKMHVRKLQEAKTRAEMNYHYHQAKHILEKAGYRLED' A
#
# COMPACT_ATOMS: atom_id res chain seq x y z
N MET A 1 6.07 -14.94 32.76
CA MET A 1 5.27 -15.45 31.63
C MET A 1 4.75 -14.25 30.84
N GLY A 2 5.44 -13.89 29.76
CA GLY A 2 4.94 -12.96 28.76
C GLY A 2 5.11 -13.69 27.44
N ASP A 3 4.03 -14.27 26.94
CA ASP A 3 4.04 -15.10 25.73
C ASP A 3 4.47 -14.22 24.54
N LEU A 4 5.74 -14.35 24.13
CA LEU A 4 6.26 -13.79 22.90
C LEU A 4 5.64 -14.59 21.76
N ILE A 5 4.46 -14.15 21.29
CA ILE A 5 3.84 -14.71 20.08
C ILE A 5 4.88 -14.61 18.96
N PRO A 6 5.36 -15.72 18.39
CA PRO A 6 6.33 -15.66 17.31
C PRO A 6 5.65 -15.01 16.11
N PHE A 7 6.11 -13.82 15.72
CA PHE A 7 5.79 -13.21 14.44
C PHE A 7 6.15 -14.22 13.35
N ARG A 8 5.15 -14.92 12.80
CA ARG A 8 5.35 -15.76 11.62
C ARG A 8 5.55 -14.82 10.43
N PRO A 9 6.70 -14.86 9.72
CA PRO A 9 6.81 -14.21 8.44
C PRO A 9 6.06 -15.10 7.44
N SER A 10 4.74 -14.92 7.33
CA SER A 10 3.98 -15.55 6.24
C SER A 10 4.40 -14.90 4.93
N GLY A 11 5.41 -15.51 4.30
CA GLY A 11 5.84 -15.26 2.92
C GLY A 11 4.80 -15.73 1.90
N LYS A 12 3.56 -15.27 2.03
CA LYS A 12 2.57 -15.32 0.96
C LYS A 12 2.35 -13.88 0.54
N ARG A 13 2.75 -13.51 -0.67
CA ARG A 13 2.20 -12.34 -1.36
C ARG A 13 0.72 -12.64 -1.58
N GLU A 14 -0.06 -12.45 -0.54
CA GLU A 14 -1.51 -12.51 -0.62
C GLU A 14 -1.97 -11.30 -1.44
N PRO A 15 -3.02 -11.42 -2.26
CA PRO A 15 -3.65 -10.27 -2.94
C PRO A 15 -4.06 -9.15 -1.96
N ASN A 16 -4.10 -9.44 -0.66
CA ASN A 16 -4.26 -8.48 0.42
C ASN A 16 -3.05 -7.55 0.63
N ASP A 17 -1.84 -7.91 0.20
CA ASP A 17 -0.63 -7.09 0.40
C ASP A 17 -0.65 -5.85 -0.50
N ASP A 18 -1.04 -6.00 -1.77
CA ASP A 18 -1.20 -4.88 -2.70
C ASP A 18 -2.34 -3.96 -2.25
N LEU A 19 -3.47 -4.51 -1.80
CA LEU A 19 -4.56 -3.70 -1.25
C LEU A 19 -4.16 -2.96 0.04
N GLN A 20 -3.39 -3.59 0.91
CA GLN A 20 -2.85 -2.92 2.11
C GLN A 20 -1.87 -1.81 1.74
N ARG A 21 -0.96 -2.04 0.79
CA ARG A 21 -0.04 -1.02 0.29
C ARG A 21 -0.79 0.15 -0.34
N PHE A 22 -1.83 -0.14 -1.13
CA PHE A 22 -2.69 0.90 -1.70
C PHE A 22 -3.34 1.75 -0.62
N LYS A 23 -4.01 1.13 0.37
CA LYS A 23 -4.63 1.84 1.50
C LYS A 23 -3.62 2.66 2.30
N MET A 24 -2.41 2.14 2.52
CA MET A 24 -1.33 2.86 3.18
C MET A 24 -0.95 4.12 2.39
N HIS A 25 -0.77 4.02 1.08
CA HIS A 25 -0.42 5.17 0.24
C HIS A 25 -1.54 6.20 0.15
N VAL A 26 -2.81 5.78 0.09
CA VAL A 26 -3.96 6.69 0.15
C VAL A 26 -3.99 7.47 1.47
N ARG A 27 -3.76 6.78 2.60
CA ARG A 27 -3.69 7.44 3.91
C ARG A 27 -2.54 8.44 3.97
N LYS A 28 -1.35 8.06 3.50
CA LYS A 28 -0.19 8.97 3.45
C LYS A 28 -0.41 10.15 2.49
N LEU A 29 -1.21 9.98 1.43
CA LEU A 29 -1.59 11.07 0.54
C LEU A 29 -2.51 12.08 1.24
N GLN A 30 -3.41 11.63 2.13
CA GLN A 30 -4.24 12.51 2.95
C GLN A 30 -3.43 13.25 4.02
N GLU A 31 -2.38 12.62 4.55
CA GLU A 31 -1.49 13.20 5.56
C GLU A 31 -0.34 14.03 4.95
N ALA A 32 -0.16 13.99 3.63
CA ALA A 32 0.92 14.67 2.93
C ALA A 32 0.77 16.19 3.03
N LYS A 33 1.84 16.86 3.48
CA LYS A 33 1.88 18.32 3.64
C LYS A 33 2.45 19.04 2.43
N THR A 34 3.14 18.31 1.56
CA THR A 34 3.81 18.85 0.39
C THR A 34 3.26 18.25 -0.89
N ARG A 35 3.25 19.06 -1.95
CA ARG A 35 2.83 18.62 -3.28
C ARG A 35 3.69 17.47 -3.83
N ALA A 36 4.98 17.45 -3.46
CA ALA A 36 5.89 16.38 -3.84
C ALA A 36 5.53 15.04 -3.18
N GLU A 37 5.22 15.04 -1.87
CA GLU A 37 4.78 13.83 -1.15
C GLU A 37 3.42 13.33 -1.65
N MET A 38 2.47 14.25 -1.91
CA MET A 38 1.19 13.89 -2.54
C MET A 38 1.44 13.21 -3.89
N ASN A 39 2.28 13.79 -4.75
CA ASN A 39 2.54 13.22 -6.06
C ASN A 39 3.21 11.84 -5.96
N TYR A 40 4.19 11.70 -5.06
CA TYR A 40 4.85 10.42 -4.82
C TYR A 40 3.86 9.33 -4.36
N HIS A 41 3.02 9.61 -3.37
CA HIS A 41 2.04 8.65 -2.88
C HIS A 41 0.93 8.35 -3.89
N TYR A 42 0.53 9.33 -4.69
CA TYR A 42 -0.40 9.15 -5.80
C TYR A 42 0.15 8.17 -6.85
N HIS A 43 1.39 8.39 -7.31
CA HIS A 43 2.03 7.51 -8.29
C HIS A 43 2.23 6.09 -7.75
N GLN A 44 2.58 5.93 -6.47
CA GLN A 44 2.68 4.61 -5.86
C GLN A 44 1.32 3.90 -5.79
N ALA A 45 0.27 4.61 -5.37
CA ALA A 45 -1.08 4.05 -5.34
C ALA A 45 -1.58 3.64 -6.73
N LYS A 46 -1.34 4.47 -7.75
CA LYS A 46 -1.67 4.18 -9.16
C LYS A 46 -0.93 2.93 -9.66
N HIS A 47 0.38 2.87 -9.44
CA HIS A 47 1.20 1.72 -9.87
C HIS A 47 0.76 0.41 -9.21
N ILE A 48 0.29 0.45 -7.96
CA ILE A 48 -0.26 -0.73 -7.27
C ILE A 48 -1.58 -1.18 -7.91
N LEU A 49 -2.47 -0.27 -8.29
CA LEU A 49 -3.71 -0.60 -8.99
C LEU A 49 -3.44 -1.18 -10.39
N GLU A 50 -2.50 -0.61 -11.13
CA GLU A 50 -2.06 -1.13 -12.43
C GLU A 50 -1.49 -2.55 -12.30
N LYS A 51 -0.66 -2.80 -11.27
CA LYS A 51 -0.13 -4.13 -10.96
C LYS A 51 -1.22 -5.13 -10.56
N ALA A 52 -2.27 -4.67 -9.89
CA ALA A 52 -3.41 -5.49 -9.49
C ALA A 52 -4.34 -5.83 -10.68
N GLY A 53 -4.02 -5.39 -11.90
CA GLY A 53 -4.80 -5.70 -13.11
C GLY A 53 -6.02 -4.80 -13.30
N TYR A 54 -6.21 -3.80 -12.45
CA TYR A 54 -7.20 -2.75 -12.68
C TYR A 54 -6.60 -1.75 -13.67
N ARG A 55 -6.88 -1.94 -14.97
CA ARG A 55 -6.74 -0.84 -15.93
C ARG A 55 -7.76 0.22 -15.54
N LEU A 56 -7.30 1.29 -14.89
CA LEU A 56 -7.99 2.56 -14.93
C LEU A 56 -7.89 3.02 -16.39
N GLU A 57 -8.87 2.64 -17.20
CA GLU A 57 -9.08 3.27 -18.50
C GLU A 57 -9.31 4.77 -18.26
N ASP A 58 -8.58 5.56 -19.04
CA ASP A 58 -8.37 7.01 -18.93
C ASP A 58 -9.70 7.80 -19.03
#